data_AF-A0A7V0LRA4-F1
#
_entry.id   AF-A0A7V0LRA4-F1
#
_cell.length_a   1.000
_cell.length_b   1.000
_cell.length_c   1.000
_cell.angle_alpha   90.00
_cell.angle_beta   90.00
_cell.angle_gamma   90.00
#
_symmetry.space_group_name_H-M   'P 1'
#
loop_
_entity.id
_entity.type
_entity.pdbx_description
1 polymer ?
#
loop_
_entity_poly.entity_id
_entity_poly.type
_entity_poly.pdbx_seq_one_letter_code
_entity_poly.pdbx_strand_id
1 'polypeptide(L)'
;MTAFAEYTEYDAIGLADLVRNGDVRPSELVEAAISRIEQFDPRLNAVVHKMYDRALAQATRSPDDGPFSGVPFLLKDLTALYEGEPTTASSRFLEFFVADEDSVLVSRYRKAGLLVLGKTNTPEFGLVAVTEPALRGPTRNPWNLDHTPGGSSGGSAAAVAAGFVPAAHGGDGGGSIRIPSSACGLFGLKPSRGRNPLGPHFDGNWLGLVQEHVLSRSVRDSAAMLDISSRPAVGEPLIAPTPDRPFLEEAHTDPGRLRVALCTESLFGTTTHGDCIEAAEKAAAL
;
A
#
# COMPACT_ATOMS: atom_id res chain seq x y z
N MET A 1 -7.09 1.28 27.85
CA MET A 1 -6.47 0.01 27.44
C MET A 1 -5.12 0.37 26.86
N THR A 2 -4.03 -0.23 27.34
CA THR A 2 -2.71 -0.04 26.73
C THR A 2 -2.74 -0.76 25.39
N ALA A 3 -2.61 -0.01 24.30
CA ALA A 3 -2.43 -0.54 22.96
C ALA A 3 -1.35 -1.64 22.96
N PHE A 4 -1.53 -2.67 22.13
CA PHE A 4 -0.54 -3.73 21.90
C PHE A 4 0.84 -3.10 21.59
N ALA A 5 1.77 -3.21 22.53
CA ALA A 5 2.99 -2.39 22.54
C ALA A 5 3.96 -2.80 21.44
N GLU A 6 4.01 -4.11 21.15
CA GLU A 6 4.86 -4.74 20.14
C GLU A 6 4.30 -4.60 18.71
N TYR A 7 3.20 -3.86 18.51
CA TYR A 7 2.51 -3.71 17.21
C TYR A 7 3.44 -3.43 16.02
N THR A 8 4.46 -2.59 16.21
CA THR A 8 5.40 -2.20 15.14
C THR A 8 6.49 -3.23 14.86
N GLU A 9 6.66 -4.24 15.70
CA GLU A 9 7.68 -5.29 15.55
C GLU A 9 7.26 -6.37 14.54
N TYR A 10 5.97 -6.46 14.25
CA TYR A 10 5.39 -7.43 13.33
C TYR A 10 5.09 -6.79 11.98
N ASP A 11 5.19 -7.57 10.91
CA ASP A 11 4.64 -7.22 9.60
C ASP A 11 3.19 -7.73 9.46
N ALA A 12 2.56 -7.58 8.30
CA ALA A 12 1.14 -7.88 8.13
C ALA A 12 0.85 -9.37 8.37
N ILE A 13 1.67 -10.26 7.81
CA ILE A 13 1.55 -11.70 8.04
C ILE A 13 1.77 -12.02 9.52
N GLY A 14 2.81 -11.44 10.15
CA GLY A 14 3.07 -11.65 11.58
C GLY A 14 1.91 -11.23 12.48
N LEU A 15 1.26 -10.10 12.19
CA LEU A 15 0.07 -9.66 12.91
C LEU A 15 -1.14 -10.58 12.69
N ALA A 16 -1.32 -11.09 11.46
CA ALA A 16 -2.38 -12.05 11.17
C ALA A 16 -2.17 -13.38 11.93
N ASP A 17 -0.92 -13.82 12.07
CA ASP A 17 -0.59 -15.05 12.80
C ASP A 17 -0.88 -14.91 14.30
N LEU A 18 -0.58 -13.76 14.92
CA LEU A 18 -0.96 -13.48 16.32
C LEU A 18 -2.48 -13.55 16.52
N VAL A 19 -3.26 -13.00 15.58
CA VAL A 19 -4.72 -13.09 15.60
C VAL A 19 -5.20 -14.54 15.47
N ARG A 20 -4.61 -15.28 14.52
CA ARG A 20 -4.96 -16.68 14.24
C ARG A 20 -4.68 -17.61 15.42
N ASN A 21 -3.59 -17.36 16.13
CA ASN A 21 -3.19 -18.11 17.33
C ASN A 21 -3.98 -17.69 18.58
N GLY A 22 -4.73 -16.59 18.51
CA GLY A 22 -5.48 -16.04 19.65
C GLY A 22 -4.61 -15.25 20.64
N ASP A 23 -3.38 -14.90 20.26
CA ASP A 23 -2.44 -14.13 21.08
C ASP A 23 -2.89 -12.66 21.20
N VAL A 24 -3.53 -12.12 20.16
CA VAL A 24 -4.04 -10.74 20.10
C VAL A 24 -5.41 -10.72 19.42
N ARG A 25 -6.37 -9.94 19.92
CA ARG A 25 -7.66 -9.73 19.25
C ARG A 25 -7.52 -8.73 18.08
N PRO A 26 -8.28 -8.87 16.98
CA PRO A 26 -8.30 -7.87 15.90
C PRO A 26 -8.55 -6.44 16.39
N SER A 27 -9.41 -6.26 17.40
CA SER A 27 -9.71 -4.95 17.98
C SER A 27 -8.48 -4.30 18.63
N GLU A 28 -7.60 -5.10 19.24
CA GLU A 28 -6.37 -4.59 19.86
C GLU A 28 -5.38 -4.08 18.81
N LEU A 29 -5.32 -4.72 17.63
CA LEU A 29 -4.53 -4.24 16.50
C LEU A 29 -5.09 -2.94 15.92
N VAL A 30 -6.41 -2.88 15.72
CA VAL A 30 -7.10 -1.67 15.23
C VAL A 30 -6.92 -0.50 16.20
N GLU A 31 -7.11 -0.72 17.50
CA GLU A 31 -6.90 0.30 18.53
C GLU A 31 -5.44 0.78 18.57
N ALA A 32 -4.47 -0.13 18.45
CA ALA A 32 -3.04 0.23 18.39
C ALA A 32 -2.73 1.09 17.17
N ALA A 33 -3.23 0.70 15.99
CA ALA A 33 -3.05 1.46 14.76
C ALA A 33 -3.70 2.85 14.84
N ILE A 34 -4.94 2.95 15.31
CA ILE A 34 -5.66 4.22 15.50
C ILE A 34 -4.90 5.13 16.47
N SER A 35 -4.46 4.59 17.62
CA SER A 35 -3.72 5.36 18.61
C SER A 35 -2.44 5.97 18.01
N ARG A 36 -1.75 5.22 17.14
CA ARG A 36 -0.55 5.72 16.45
C ARG A 36 -0.88 6.77 15.41
N ILE A 37 -1.93 6.58 14.60
CA ILE A 37 -2.37 7.57 13.62
C ILE A 37 -2.72 8.88 14.34
N GLU A 38 -3.55 8.86 15.38
CA GLU A 38 -3.92 10.07 16.12
C GLU A 38 -2.72 10.77 16.76
N GLN A 39 -1.73 10.01 17.24
CA GLN A 39 -0.55 10.58 17.89
C GLN A 39 0.41 11.26 16.91
N PHE A 40 0.64 10.68 15.74
CA PHE A 40 1.76 11.07 14.87
C PHE A 40 1.32 11.68 13.53
N ASP A 41 0.14 11.33 13.01
CA ASP A 41 -0.34 11.83 11.72
C ASP A 41 -0.54 13.34 11.66
N PRO A 42 -0.86 14.08 12.76
CA PRO A 42 -0.92 15.55 12.70
C PRO A 42 0.37 16.23 12.19
N ARG A 43 1.52 15.55 12.26
CA ARG A 43 2.81 16.04 11.72
C ARG A 43 3.10 15.55 10.31
N LEU A 44 2.43 14.50 9.86
CA LEU A 44 2.70 13.82 8.58
C LEU A 44 1.64 14.11 7.53
N ASN A 45 0.37 14.27 7.91
CA ASN A 45 -0.77 14.43 7.01
C ASN A 45 -0.83 13.30 5.96
N ALA A 46 -0.69 12.06 6.44
CA ALA A 46 -0.72 10.86 5.63
C ALA A 46 -2.13 10.29 5.49
N VAL A 47 -2.99 10.37 6.53
CA VAL A 47 -4.37 9.85 6.53
C VAL A 47 -5.38 10.99 6.41
N VAL A 48 -6.07 11.07 5.27
CA VAL A 48 -6.95 12.20 4.93
C VAL A 48 -8.44 11.90 5.14
N HIS A 49 -8.79 10.64 5.33
CA HIS A 49 -10.15 10.20 5.64
C HIS A 49 -10.10 9.05 6.63
N LYS A 50 -10.87 9.13 7.72
CA LYS A 50 -10.86 8.15 8.81
C LYS A 50 -12.11 7.27 8.72
N MET A 51 -11.92 5.97 8.85
CA MET A 51 -12.96 4.93 8.82
C MET A 51 -12.94 4.08 10.10
N TYR A 52 -12.52 4.68 11.22
CA TYR A 52 -12.22 3.95 12.45
C TYR A 52 -13.41 3.21 13.04
N ASP A 53 -14.58 3.86 13.13
CA ASP A 53 -15.78 3.24 13.69
C ASP A 53 -16.18 2.00 12.90
N ARG A 54 -16.03 2.06 11.56
CA ARG A 54 -16.26 0.92 10.67
C ARG A 54 -15.26 -0.19 10.92
N ALA A 55 -13.97 0.13 11.03
CA ALA A 55 -12.92 -0.86 11.30
C ALA A 55 -13.10 -1.53 12.67
N LEU A 56 -13.42 -0.76 13.71
CA LEU A 56 -13.70 -1.27 15.06
C LEU A 56 -14.94 -2.17 15.06
N ALA A 57 -16.02 -1.77 14.37
CA ALA A 57 -17.22 -2.59 14.24
C ALA A 57 -16.97 -3.89 13.46
N GLN A 58 -16.03 -3.89 12.51
CA GLN A 58 -15.60 -5.11 11.81
C GLN A 58 -14.72 -5.99 12.72
N ALA A 59 -13.84 -5.39 13.51
CA ALA A 59 -12.91 -6.08 14.39
C ALA A 59 -13.58 -6.86 15.55
N THR A 60 -14.85 -6.57 15.86
CA THR A 60 -15.64 -7.30 16.87
C THR A 60 -16.33 -8.54 16.33
N ARG A 61 -16.36 -8.74 15.01
CA ARG A 61 -16.91 -9.94 14.38
C ARG A 61 -15.91 -11.09 14.52
N SER A 62 -16.39 -12.33 14.42
CA SER A 62 -15.49 -13.48 14.34
C SER A 62 -14.49 -13.25 13.20
N PRO A 63 -13.18 -13.46 13.43
CA PRO A 63 -12.17 -13.24 12.41
C PRO A 63 -12.49 -14.10 11.18
N ASP A 64 -12.45 -13.50 10.00
CA ASP A 64 -12.54 -14.26 8.75
C ASP A 64 -11.34 -15.21 8.64
N ASP A 65 -11.45 -16.34 7.95
CA ASP A 65 -10.33 -17.28 7.74
C ASP A 65 -9.34 -16.80 6.64
N GLY A 66 -9.23 -15.47 6.49
CA GLY A 66 -8.38 -14.84 5.50
C GLY A 66 -6.89 -14.83 5.90
N PRO A 67 -5.97 -14.72 4.93
CA PRO A 67 -4.53 -14.67 5.22
C PRO A 67 -4.12 -13.42 6.00
N PHE A 68 -4.93 -12.35 5.99
CA PHE A 68 -4.67 -11.09 6.69
C PHE A 68 -5.77 -10.76 7.71
N SER A 69 -6.40 -11.78 8.29
CA SER A 69 -7.49 -11.61 9.25
C SER A 69 -7.11 -10.68 10.41
N GLY A 70 -7.89 -9.61 10.58
CA GLY A 70 -7.73 -8.65 11.67
C GLY A 70 -6.61 -7.63 11.47
N VAL A 71 -5.90 -7.66 10.33
CA VAL A 71 -4.77 -6.77 10.09
C VAL A 71 -5.25 -5.37 9.68
N PRO A 72 -4.80 -4.30 10.36
CA PRO A 72 -5.15 -2.93 9.97
C PRO A 72 -4.52 -2.51 8.64
N PHE A 73 -5.29 -1.79 7.82
CA PHE A 73 -4.89 -1.42 6.46
C PHE A 73 -5.35 -0.01 6.09
N LEU A 74 -4.69 0.59 5.09
CA LEU A 74 -5.08 1.91 4.56
C LEU A 74 -5.17 1.86 3.03
N LEU A 75 -6.14 2.59 2.49
CA LEU A 75 -6.36 2.68 1.05
C LEU A 75 -5.87 4.01 0.49
N LYS A 76 -5.08 4.03 -0.60
CA LYS A 76 -4.84 5.29 -1.33
C LYS A 76 -6.17 5.96 -1.70
N ASP A 77 -6.29 7.28 -1.52
CA ASP A 77 -7.45 8.07 -1.94
C ASP A 77 -7.51 8.27 -3.47
N LEU A 78 -7.29 7.20 -4.24
CA LEU A 78 -7.32 7.16 -5.70
C LEU A 78 -7.50 5.70 -6.12
N THR A 79 -8.43 5.45 -7.05
CA THR A 79 -8.80 4.15 -7.68
C THR A 79 -9.31 3.05 -6.75
N ALA A 80 -8.83 2.95 -5.51
CA ALA A 80 -9.35 2.02 -4.51
C ALA A 80 -10.69 2.50 -3.95
N LEU A 81 -11.76 2.27 -4.68
CA LEU A 81 -13.14 2.56 -4.28
C LEU A 81 -13.57 1.64 -3.14
N TYR A 82 -14.14 2.24 -2.09
CA TYR A 82 -14.73 1.52 -0.96
C TYR A 82 -16.17 1.99 -0.84
N GLU A 83 -17.12 1.07 -0.92
CA GLU A 83 -18.55 1.36 -0.91
C GLU A 83 -18.98 2.27 0.27
N GLY A 84 -19.67 3.36 -0.08
CA GLY A 84 -20.18 4.34 0.87
C GLY A 84 -19.13 5.26 1.48
N GLU A 85 -17.89 5.25 0.98
CA GLU A 85 -16.80 6.11 1.44
C GLU A 85 -16.35 7.06 0.33
N PRO A 86 -15.88 8.28 0.69
CA PRO A 86 -15.38 9.22 -0.28
C PRO A 86 -14.12 8.70 -0.98
N THR A 87 -13.97 9.04 -2.26
CA THR A 87 -12.70 8.89 -3.00
C THR A 87 -12.42 10.17 -3.76
N THR A 88 -11.57 11.03 -3.19
CA THR A 88 -11.44 12.42 -3.67
C THR A 88 -10.35 12.62 -4.70
N ALA A 89 -9.47 11.64 -4.92
CA ALA A 89 -8.26 11.81 -5.74
C ALA A 89 -7.41 13.02 -5.30
N SER A 90 -7.60 13.47 -4.05
CA SER A 90 -7.15 14.76 -3.53
C SER A 90 -7.40 15.97 -4.46
N SER A 91 -8.51 15.93 -5.23
CA SER A 91 -8.98 16.98 -6.13
C SER A 91 -10.27 17.60 -5.61
N ARG A 92 -10.39 18.93 -5.69
CA ARG A 92 -11.66 19.63 -5.42
C ARG A 92 -12.80 19.16 -6.33
N PHE A 93 -12.47 18.67 -7.53
CA PHE A 93 -13.47 18.17 -8.46
C PHE A 93 -14.23 16.93 -7.93
N LEU A 94 -13.55 16.09 -7.14
CA LEU A 94 -14.12 14.85 -6.57
C LEU A 94 -14.32 14.94 -5.06
N GLU A 95 -14.28 16.13 -4.46
CA GLU A 95 -14.38 16.33 -3.00
C GLU A 95 -15.63 15.67 -2.39
N PHE A 96 -16.74 15.65 -3.15
CA PHE A 96 -18.02 15.07 -2.73
C PHE A 96 -18.33 13.74 -3.42
N PHE A 97 -17.38 13.16 -4.15
CA PHE A 97 -17.59 11.85 -4.77
C PHE A 97 -17.53 10.76 -3.71
N VAL A 98 -18.61 9.98 -3.61
CA VAL A 98 -18.74 8.80 -2.74
C VAL A 98 -18.92 7.59 -3.63
N ALA A 99 -18.11 6.55 -3.41
CA ALA A 99 -18.21 5.32 -4.18
C ALA A 99 -19.52 4.57 -3.84
N ASP A 100 -20.20 4.08 -4.87
CA ASP A 100 -21.42 3.28 -4.78
C ASP A 100 -21.15 1.77 -4.73
N GLU A 101 -19.95 1.33 -5.11
CA GLU A 101 -19.47 -0.04 -4.95
C GLU A 101 -17.98 -0.09 -4.60
N ASP A 102 -17.54 -1.25 -4.08
CA ASP A 102 -16.11 -1.53 -3.91
C ASP A 102 -15.45 -1.74 -5.27
N SER A 103 -14.20 -1.29 -5.43
CA SER A 103 -13.37 -1.82 -6.51
C SER A 103 -13.13 -3.32 -6.29
N VAL A 104 -12.87 -4.07 -7.38
CA VAL A 104 -12.61 -5.51 -7.28
C VAL A 104 -11.42 -5.79 -6.35
N LEU A 105 -10.41 -4.93 -6.38
CA LEU A 105 -9.24 -5.04 -5.52
C LEU A 105 -9.60 -4.82 -4.04
N VAL A 106 -10.38 -3.79 -3.73
CA VAL A 106 -10.84 -3.52 -2.34
C VAL A 106 -11.74 -4.65 -1.83
N SER A 107 -12.63 -5.17 -2.66
CA SER A 107 -13.42 -6.37 -2.34
C SER A 107 -12.55 -7.56 -1.96
N ARG A 108 -11.42 -7.78 -2.66
CA ARG A 108 -10.48 -8.88 -2.36
C ARG A 108 -9.71 -8.64 -1.06
N TYR A 109 -9.27 -7.41 -0.82
CA TYR A 109 -8.63 -7.04 0.44
C TYR A 109 -9.55 -7.28 1.64
N ARG A 110 -10.82 -6.87 1.55
CA ARG A 110 -11.82 -7.11 2.59
C ARG A 110 -12.06 -8.61 2.82
N LYS A 111 -12.22 -9.39 1.75
CA LYS A 111 -12.38 -10.87 1.85
C LYS A 111 -11.14 -11.57 2.43
N ALA A 112 -9.96 -10.98 2.29
CA ALA A 112 -8.73 -11.48 2.91
C ALA A 112 -8.63 -11.16 4.41
N GLY A 113 -9.60 -10.42 4.96
CA GLY A 113 -9.70 -10.09 6.39
C GLY A 113 -9.03 -8.78 6.81
N LEU A 114 -8.57 -7.96 5.84
CA LEU A 114 -7.99 -6.65 6.12
C LEU A 114 -9.04 -5.67 6.66
N LEU A 115 -8.67 -4.92 7.69
CA LEU A 115 -9.51 -3.92 8.35
C LEU A 115 -9.08 -2.51 7.92
N VAL A 116 -9.85 -1.90 7.01
CA VAL A 116 -9.51 -0.60 6.42
C VAL A 116 -9.81 0.54 7.40
N LEU A 117 -8.77 1.22 7.86
CA LEU A 117 -8.85 2.32 8.82
C LEU A 117 -9.15 3.67 8.20
N GLY A 118 -8.99 3.81 6.88
CA GLY A 118 -9.11 5.11 6.22
C GLY A 118 -8.48 5.18 4.84
N LYS A 119 -8.44 6.42 4.32
CA LYS A 119 -7.82 6.76 3.04
C LYS A 119 -6.55 7.59 3.24
N THR A 120 -5.51 7.31 2.48
CA THR A 120 -4.25 8.06 2.52
C THR A 120 -4.19 9.15 1.48
N ASN A 121 -3.43 10.20 1.78
CA ASN A 121 -3.18 11.32 0.88
C ASN A 121 -2.49 10.88 -0.43
N THR A 122 -2.69 11.66 -1.49
CA THR A 122 -2.12 11.50 -2.83
C THR A 122 -2.01 12.89 -3.46
N PRO A 123 -1.09 13.19 -4.38
CA PRO A 123 -1.26 14.36 -5.23
C PRO A 123 -2.55 14.27 -6.03
N GLU A 124 -3.02 15.42 -6.47
CA GLU A 124 -4.24 15.56 -7.27
C GLU A 124 -4.21 14.62 -8.50
N PHE A 125 -5.21 13.73 -8.58
CA PHE A 125 -5.33 12.65 -9.59
C PHE A 125 -4.11 11.72 -9.70
N GLY A 126 -3.21 11.75 -8.72
CA GLY A 126 -1.99 10.95 -8.72
C GLY A 126 -0.97 11.34 -9.78
N LEU A 127 -1.02 12.57 -10.31
CA LEU A 127 -0.32 13.00 -11.53
C LEU A 127 1.15 13.39 -11.34
N VAL A 128 1.59 13.64 -10.11
CA VAL A 128 2.96 14.08 -9.81
C VAL A 128 3.66 13.18 -8.80
N ALA A 129 4.99 13.23 -8.76
CA ALA A 129 5.84 12.38 -7.92
C ALA A 129 6.08 12.94 -6.49
N VAL A 130 5.24 13.88 -6.05
CA VAL A 130 5.28 14.52 -4.73
C VAL A 130 3.85 14.65 -4.20
N THR A 131 3.64 14.46 -2.89
CA THR A 131 2.30 14.44 -2.30
C THR A 131 1.98 15.79 -1.63
N GLU A 132 1.58 16.78 -2.43
CA GLU A 132 1.24 18.13 -1.96
C GLU A 132 -0.04 18.73 -2.60
N PRO A 133 -1.17 18.02 -2.58
CA PRO A 133 -2.40 18.51 -3.19
C PRO A 133 -2.94 19.77 -2.50
N ALA A 134 -3.52 20.69 -3.27
CA ALA A 134 -4.15 21.90 -2.73
C ALA A 134 -5.35 21.60 -1.81
N LEU A 135 -6.06 20.47 -2.02
CA LEU A 135 -7.23 20.09 -1.22
C LEU A 135 -6.84 19.65 0.21
N ARG A 136 -5.75 18.89 0.36
CA ARG A 136 -5.40 18.21 1.61
C ARG A 136 -4.11 18.71 2.25
N GLY A 137 -3.32 19.50 1.53
CA GLY A 137 -1.98 19.92 1.95
C GLY A 137 -0.93 18.83 1.80
N PRO A 138 0.35 19.16 2.08
CA PRO A 138 1.48 18.25 1.88
C PRO A 138 1.50 17.11 2.89
N THR A 139 1.83 15.91 2.43
CA THR A 139 2.31 14.81 3.28
C THR A 139 3.81 14.97 3.51
N ARG A 140 4.27 14.72 4.74
CA ARG A 140 5.70 14.79 5.12
C ARG A 140 6.33 13.40 5.24
N ASN A 141 7.64 13.33 4.99
CA ASN A 141 8.39 12.09 5.14
C ASN A 141 8.68 11.80 6.63
N PRO A 142 8.37 10.59 7.15
CA PRO A 142 8.66 10.24 8.54
C PRO A 142 10.14 10.31 8.93
N TRP A 143 11.06 10.14 7.96
CA TRP A 143 12.50 10.23 8.20
C TRP A 143 13.00 11.68 8.31
N ASN A 144 12.32 12.62 7.66
CA ASN A 144 12.59 14.05 7.74
C ASN A 144 11.35 14.86 7.33
N LEU A 145 10.77 15.61 8.28
CA LEU A 145 9.54 16.35 8.05
C LEU A 145 9.65 17.50 7.05
N ASP A 146 10.87 17.95 6.73
CA ASP A 146 11.10 18.97 5.70
C ASP A 146 11.10 18.37 4.28
N HIS A 147 11.06 17.03 4.16
CA HIS A 147 11.15 16.32 2.90
C HIS A 147 9.81 15.71 2.48
N THR A 148 9.68 15.50 1.16
CA THR A 148 8.55 14.76 0.59
C THR A 148 8.70 13.25 0.85
N PRO A 149 7.60 12.52 1.10
CA PRO A 149 7.60 11.06 1.04
C PRO A 149 7.58 10.54 -0.40
N GLY A 150 7.67 11.41 -1.41
CA GLY A 150 7.46 11.08 -2.81
C GLY A 150 5.97 10.98 -3.16
N GLY A 151 5.68 10.38 -4.31
CA GLY A 151 4.33 10.28 -4.83
C GLY A 151 4.24 9.41 -6.09
N SER A 152 3.04 9.06 -6.53
CA SER A 152 1.77 9.55 -5.99
C SER A 152 1.19 8.77 -4.78
N SER A 153 1.79 7.66 -4.35
CA SER A 153 1.36 6.97 -3.12
C SER A 153 2.12 7.43 -1.86
N GLY A 154 2.38 8.74 -1.73
CA GLY A 154 3.19 9.26 -0.62
C GLY A 154 2.51 9.16 0.74
N GLY A 155 1.19 9.35 0.82
CA GLY A 155 0.43 9.09 2.05
C GLY A 155 0.54 7.63 2.50
N SER A 156 0.41 6.68 1.58
CA SER A 156 0.60 5.25 1.85
C SER A 156 1.99 4.96 2.40
N ALA A 157 3.04 5.50 1.76
CA ALA A 157 4.42 5.29 2.18
C ALA A 157 4.70 5.89 3.56
N ALA A 158 4.27 7.14 3.79
CA ALA A 158 4.45 7.81 5.07
C ALA A 158 3.74 7.05 6.20
N ALA A 159 2.51 6.56 5.97
CA ALA A 159 1.77 5.80 6.96
C ALA A 159 2.45 4.46 7.31
N VAL A 160 2.95 3.73 6.32
CA VAL A 160 3.64 2.44 6.56
C VAL A 160 4.99 2.65 7.25
N ALA A 161 5.78 3.63 6.80
CA ALA A 161 7.09 3.94 7.38
C ALA A 161 6.99 4.51 8.80
N ALA A 162 5.94 5.29 9.11
CA ALA A 162 5.64 5.74 10.47
C ALA A 162 5.05 4.63 11.37
N GLY A 163 4.84 3.43 10.82
CA GLY A 163 4.30 2.27 11.54
C GLY A 163 2.84 2.42 11.91
N PHE A 164 2.03 3.15 11.14
CA PHE A 164 0.58 3.22 11.37
C PHE A 164 -0.09 1.90 11.01
N VAL A 165 0.34 1.33 9.88
CA VAL A 165 -0.10 0.04 9.36
C VAL A 165 1.10 -0.74 8.80
N PRO A 166 1.06 -2.09 8.74
CA PRO A 166 2.15 -2.90 8.17
C PRO A 166 2.28 -2.80 6.66
N ALA A 167 1.16 -2.56 5.98
CA ALA A 167 1.10 -2.33 4.54
C ALA A 167 -0.05 -1.37 4.23
N ALA A 168 0.04 -0.68 3.09
CA ALA A 168 -1.01 0.19 2.59
C ALA A 168 -1.12 0.08 1.06
N HIS A 169 -2.33 0.25 0.55
CA HIS A 169 -2.60 0.25 -0.89
C HIS A 169 -1.87 1.40 -1.59
N GLY A 170 -1.41 1.15 -2.82
CA GLY A 170 -0.91 2.16 -3.72
C GLY A 170 -1.16 1.82 -5.19
N GLY A 171 -0.92 2.79 -6.08
CA GLY A 171 -1.01 2.61 -7.53
C GLY A 171 0.19 3.26 -8.20
N ASP A 172 0.72 2.63 -9.24
CA ASP A 172 1.96 3.01 -9.94
C ASP A 172 1.78 3.00 -11.45
N GLY A 173 1.79 4.20 -12.05
CA GLY A 173 1.86 4.40 -13.50
C GLY A 173 3.26 4.77 -13.98
N GLY A 174 3.92 5.70 -13.30
CA GLY A 174 5.25 6.21 -13.65
C GLY A 174 6.31 6.05 -12.57
N GLY A 175 6.04 5.27 -11.53
CA GLY A 175 6.88 5.15 -10.32
C GLY A 175 6.12 5.33 -9.02
N SER A 176 4.79 5.53 -9.05
CA SER A 176 4.04 6.01 -7.89
C SER A 176 3.91 5.07 -6.69
N ILE A 177 4.36 3.81 -6.78
CA ILE A 177 4.60 2.92 -5.62
C ILE A 177 6.09 2.91 -5.30
N ARG A 178 6.95 2.76 -6.32
CA ARG A 178 8.40 2.57 -6.18
C ARG A 178 9.14 3.82 -5.68
N ILE A 179 8.81 5.00 -6.20
CA ILE A 179 9.37 6.30 -5.77
C ILE A 179 9.10 6.53 -4.28
N PRO A 180 7.84 6.50 -3.79
CA PRO A 180 7.60 6.75 -2.38
C PRO A 180 8.08 5.61 -1.48
N SER A 181 8.15 4.36 -1.97
CA SER A 181 8.80 3.27 -1.21
C SER A 181 10.30 3.53 -1.03
N SER A 182 11.00 3.97 -2.09
CA SER A 182 12.41 4.35 -2.00
C SER A 182 12.63 5.53 -1.07
N ALA A 183 11.78 6.56 -1.13
CA ALA A 183 11.90 7.75 -0.29
C ALA A 183 11.61 7.48 1.20
N CYS A 184 10.78 6.49 1.50
CA CYS A 184 10.37 6.14 2.86
C CYS A 184 11.02 4.87 3.41
N GLY A 185 11.97 4.25 2.68
CA GLY A 185 12.68 3.05 3.14
C GLY A 185 11.80 1.80 3.24
N LEU A 186 10.94 1.57 2.25
CA LEU A 186 9.97 0.47 2.21
C LEU A 186 10.18 -0.45 1.00
N PHE A 187 9.55 -1.61 1.03
CA PHE A 187 9.40 -2.44 -0.15
C PHE A 187 8.17 -1.99 -0.95
N GLY A 188 8.35 -1.87 -2.27
CA GLY A 188 7.28 -1.48 -3.19
C GLY A 188 7.50 -2.06 -4.58
N LEU A 189 6.52 -2.82 -5.06
CA LEU A 189 6.54 -3.47 -6.36
C LEU A 189 5.39 -2.94 -7.22
N LYS A 190 5.69 -2.52 -8.45
CA LYS A 190 4.66 -2.36 -9.49
C LYS A 190 4.52 -3.70 -10.21
N PRO A 191 3.40 -4.42 -10.09
CA PRO A 191 3.24 -5.69 -10.77
C PRO A 191 3.18 -5.54 -12.29
N SER A 192 3.26 -6.68 -12.99
CA SER A 192 3.03 -6.77 -14.44
C SER A 192 1.64 -6.27 -14.80
N ARG A 193 1.50 -5.68 -15.99
CA ARG A 193 0.20 -5.25 -16.51
C ARG A 193 -0.79 -6.43 -16.56
N GLY A 194 -2.00 -6.22 -16.07
CA GLY A 194 -3.05 -7.26 -16.06
C GLY A 194 -2.86 -8.30 -14.95
N ARG A 195 -1.96 -8.06 -13.99
CA ARG A 195 -1.80 -8.91 -12.80
C ARG A 195 -2.92 -8.66 -11.80
N ASN A 196 -3.13 -7.40 -11.44
CA ASN A 196 -4.17 -6.98 -10.51
C ASN A 196 -5.31 -6.27 -11.26
N PRO A 197 -6.56 -6.45 -10.79
CA PRO A 197 -7.72 -5.86 -11.44
C PRO A 197 -7.82 -4.37 -11.15
N LEU A 198 -8.37 -3.62 -12.10
CA LEU A 198 -8.72 -2.19 -11.94
C LEU A 198 -10.24 -1.96 -11.93
N GLY A 199 -11.02 -2.98 -12.32
CA GLY A 199 -12.47 -2.90 -12.40
C GLY A 199 -13.19 -2.66 -11.06
N PRO A 200 -14.51 -2.40 -11.10
CA PRO A 200 -15.34 -2.45 -12.31
C PRO A 200 -15.36 -1.16 -13.15
N HIS A 201 -14.99 -0.01 -12.57
CA HIS A 201 -15.13 1.29 -13.25
C HIS A 201 -13.91 1.72 -14.08
N PHE A 202 -12.75 1.10 -13.86
CA PHE A 202 -11.54 1.43 -14.59
C PHE A 202 -11.06 0.22 -15.38
N ASP A 203 -10.61 0.48 -16.61
CA ASP A 203 -9.85 -0.45 -17.43
C ASP A 203 -8.67 0.29 -18.08
N GLY A 204 -7.50 -0.35 -18.12
CA GLY A 204 -6.38 0.17 -18.91
C GLY A 204 -5.96 1.63 -18.63
N ASN A 205 -6.09 2.14 -17.40
CA ASN A 205 -5.69 3.50 -17.02
C ASN A 205 -4.28 3.85 -17.53
N TRP A 206 -4.15 5.01 -18.18
CA TRP A 206 -2.95 5.43 -18.92
C TRP A 206 -2.41 4.35 -19.88
N LEU A 207 -3.28 3.85 -20.75
CA LEU A 207 -2.96 2.78 -21.70
C LEU A 207 -2.39 1.52 -21.01
N GLY A 208 -2.82 1.27 -19.77
CA GLY A 208 -2.42 0.17 -18.90
C GLY A 208 -1.09 0.35 -18.19
N LEU A 209 -0.55 1.56 -18.10
CA LEU A 209 0.63 1.84 -17.28
C LEU A 209 0.33 1.73 -15.79
N VAL A 210 -0.85 2.18 -15.36
CA VAL A 210 -1.23 2.17 -13.94
C VAL A 210 -1.50 0.74 -13.48
N GLN A 211 -0.80 0.30 -12.45
CA GLN A 211 -1.04 -0.96 -11.75
C GLN A 211 -1.16 -0.72 -10.25
N GLU A 212 -2.14 -1.35 -9.62
CA GLU A 212 -2.40 -1.24 -8.18
C GLU A 212 -1.75 -2.40 -7.42
N HIS A 213 -1.19 -2.10 -6.25
CA HIS A 213 -0.61 -3.07 -5.32
C HIS A 213 -0.47 -2.44 -3.92
N VAL A 214 0.60 -2.73 -3.19
CA VAL A 214 0.87 -2.22 -1.85
C VAL A 214 2.30 -1.70 -1.71
N LEU A 215 2.46 -0.85 -0.69
CA LEU A 215 3.74 -0.54 -0.05
C LEU A 215 3.76 -1.28 1.29
N SER A 216 4.86 -1.94 1.63
CA SER A 216 4.95 -2.82 2.79
C SER A 216 6.33 -2.75 3.46
N ARG A 217 6.41 -3.22 4.71
CA ARG A 217 7.69 -3.37 5.41
C ARG A 217 8.49 -4.61 4.98
N SER A 218 7.82 -5.65 4.48
CA SER A 218 8.45 -6.91 4.14
C SER A 218 8.08 -7.38 2.72
N VAL A 219 9.02 -8.07 2.07
CA VAL A 219 8.78 -8.69 0.75
C VAL A 219 7.63 -9.70 0.82
N ARG A 220 7.56 -10.48 1.91
CA ARG A 220 6.52 -11.51 2.09
C ARG A 220 5.12 -10.93 2.20
N ASP A 221 4.94 -9.75 2.82
CA ASP A 221 3.64 -9.07 2.85
C ASP A 221 3.17 -8.70 1.44
N SER A 222 4.05 -8.12 0.63
CA SER A 222 3.73 -7.80 -0.77
C SER A 222 3.44 -9.06 -1.60
N ALA A 223 4.20 -10.13 -1.39
CA ALA A 223 3.97 -11.39 -2.08
C ALA A 223 2.61 -12.01 -1.73
N ALA A 224 2.26 -12.10 -0.44
CA ALA A 224 0.95 -12.59 0.00
C ALA A 224 -0.21 -11.67 -0.45
N MET A 225 0.02 -10.35 -0.54
CA MET A 225 -0.94 -9.42 -1.13
C MET A 225 -1.18 -9.71 -2.61
N LEU A 226 -0.17 -10.15 -3.37
CA LEU A 226 -0.37 -10.62 -4.75
C LEU A 226 -1.20 -11.91 -4.79
N ASP A 227 -1.02 -12.85 -3.87
CA ASP A 227 -1.79 -14.10 -3.86
C ASP A 227 -3.30 -13.88 -3.70
N ILE A 228 -3.70 -12.87 -2.93
CA ILE A 228 -5.11 -12.49 -2.77
C ILE A 228 -5.64 -11.61 -3.91
N SER A 229 -4.77 -10.85 -4.58
CA SER A 229 -5.17 -9.82 -5.57
C SER A 229 -5.00 -10.22 -7.03
N SER A 230 -4.14 -11.18 -7.35
CA SER A 230 -3.63 -11.43 -8.71
C SER A 230 -4.54 -12.24 -9.65
N ARG A 231 -5.85 -12.27 -9.40
CA ARG A 231 -6.80 -13.07 -10.18
C ARG A 231 -7.46 -12.24 -11.28
N PRO A 232 -7.71 -12.82 -12.48
CA PRO A 232 -8.54 -12.13 -13.48
C PRO A 232 -9.87 -11.68 -12.89
N ALA A 233 -10.37 -10.52 -13.32
CA ALA A 233 -11.70 -10.03 -13.00
C ALA A 233 -12.56 -9.99 -14.27
N VAL A 234 -13.88 -9.99 -14.09
CA VAL A 234 -14.81 -9.87 -15.21
C VAL A 234 -14.56 -8.54 -15.91
N GLY A 235 -14.45 -8.57 -17.24
CA GLY A 235 -14.24 -7.37 -18.06
C GLY A 235 -12.77 -6.96 -18.27
N GLU A 236 -11.79 -7.64 -17.67
CA GLU A 236 -10.38 -7.29 -17.85
C GLU A 236 -9.88 -7.58 -19.27
N PRO A 237 -9.36 -6.58 -20.01
CA PRO A 237 -8.92 -6.76 -21.39
C PRO A 237 -7.53 -7.41 -21.51
N LEU A 238 -6.74 -7.44 -20.42
CA LEU A 238 -5.43 -8.05 -20.38
C LEU A 238 -5.26 -8.87 -19.09
N ILE A 239 -4.80 -10.11 -19.26
CA ILE A 239 -4.53 -11.03 -18.16
C ILE A 239 -3.05 -11.40 -18.17
N ALA A 240 -2.35 -11.15 -17.06
CA ALA A 240 -0.98 -11.61 -16.89
C ALA A 240 -0.92 -13.14 -16.73
N PRO A 241 0.16 -13.81 -17.16
CA PRO A 241 0.32 -15.25 -16.99
C PRO A 241 0.17 -15.68 -15.52
N THR A 242 -0.60 -16.73 -15.25
CA THR A 242 -0.72 -17.29 -13.90
C THR A 242 0.65 -17.81 -13.44
N PRO A 243 1.11 -17.47 -12.23
CA PRO A 243 2.35 -18.03 -11.71
C PRO A 243 2.17 -19.53 -11.41
N ASP A 244 3.26 -20.31 -11.50
CA ASP A 244 3.22 -21.76 -11.26
C ASP A 244 2.88 -22.10 -9.80
N ARG A 245 3.21 -21.21 -8.86
CA ARG A 245 2.93 -21.31 -7.43
C ARG A 245 2.58 -19.94 -6.83
N PRO A 246 2.05 -19.89 -5.60
CA PRO A 246 1.80 -18.63 -4.90
C PRO A 246 3.05 -17.76 -4.82
N PHE A 247 2.88 -16.44 -4.94
CA PHE A 247 3.95 -15.46 -4.82
C PHE A 247 4.62 -15.52 -3.45
N LEU A 248 3.86 -15.76 -2.38
CA LEU A 248 4.43 -15.94 -1.05
C LEU A 248 5.42 -17.12 -1.01
N GLU A 249 5.08 -18.23 -1.67
CA GLU A 249 5.98 -19.39 -1.79
C GLU A 249 7.20 -19.07 -2.64
N GLU A 250 7.03 -18.34 -3.75
CA GLU A 250 8.13 -17.89 -4.59
C GLU A 250 9.12 -16.99 -3.81
N ALA A 251 8.60 -16.09 -2.96
CA ALA A 251 9.42 -15.20 -2.13
C ALA A 251 10.31 -15.94 -1.11
N HIS A 252 9.98 -17.20 -0.79
CA HIS A 252 10.76 -18.07 0.09
C HIS A 252 11.59 -19.12 -0.66
N THR A 253 11.44 -19.22 -1.98
CA THR A 253 12.17 -20.19 -2.78
C THR A 253 13.55 -19.64 -3.12
N ASP A 254 14.59 -20.48 -3.02
CA ASP A 254 15.92 -20.15 -3.52
C ASP A 254 15.85 -19.91 -5.04
N PRO A 255 16.17 -18.70 -5.53
CA PRO A 255 16.11 -18.41 -6.96
C PRO A 255 17.24 -19.11 -7.74
N GLY A 256 18.18 -19.76 -7.05
CA GLY A 256 19.37 -20.33 -7.65
C GLY A 256 20.27 -19.23 -8.24
N ARG A 257 20.97 -19.56 -9.32
CA ARG A 257 21.91 -18.62 -9.95
C ARG A 257 21.19 -17.67 -10.90
N LEU A 258 21.06 -16.41 -10.49
CA LEU A 258 20.54 -15.32 -11.33
C LEU A 258 21.63 -14.63 -12.14
N ARG A 259 21.22 -13.99 -13.25
CA ARG A 259 22.05 -13.03 -13.99
C ARG A 259 21.46 -11.65 -13.76
N VAL A 260 22.15 -10.82 -12.99
CA VAL A 260 21.70 -9.47 -12.63
C VAL A 260 22.53 -8.45 -13.39
N ALA A 261 21.87 -7.51 -14.06
CA ALA A 261 22.52 -6.36 -14.70
C ALA A 261 22.36 -5.14 -13.79
N LEU A 262 23.46 -4.44 -13.52
CA LEU A 262 23.47 -3.18 -12.76
C LEU A 262 23.54 -2.00 -13.73
N CYS A 263 22.61 -1.05 -13.59
CA CYS A 263 22.63 0.23 -14.29
C CYS A 263 22.51 1.34 -13.26
N THR A 264 23.54 2.17 -13.14
CA THR A 264 23.59 3.32 -12.21
C THR A 264 23.36 4.65 -12.93
N GLU A 265 23.30 4.64 -14.26
CA GLU A 265 23.05 5.81 -15.09
C GLU A 265 21.55 6.10 -15.20
N SER A 266 21.19 7.39 -15.22
CA SER A 266 19.80 7.79 -15.45
C SER A 266 19.39 7.53 -16.90
N LEU A 267 18.29 6.81 -17.06
CA LEU A 267 17.65 6.61 -18.37
C LEU A 267 16.97 7.87 -18.92
N PHE A 268 16.89 8.93 -18.11
CA PHE A 268 16.27 10.22 -18.48
C PHE A 268 17.30 11.33 -18.75
N GLY A 269 18.58 10.99 -18.86
CA GLY A 269 19.65 11.94 -19.20
C GLY A 269 20.03 12.88 -18.05
N THR A 270 19.69 12.53 -16.80
CA THR A 270 20.10 13.26 -15.59
C THR A 270 21.26 12.57 -14.89
N THR A 271 21.92 13.24 -13.95
CA THR A 271 22.96 12.60 -13.14
C THR A 271 22.34 11.93 -11.92
N THR A 272 22.63 10.64 -11.73
CA THR A 272 22.30 9.93 -10.49
C THR A 272 23.20 10.41 -9.36
N HIS A 273 22.64 10.67 -8.18
CA HIS A 273 23.42 11.12 -7.01
C HIS A 273 24.42 10.03 -6.56
N GLY A 274 25.61 10.44 -6.10
CA GLY A 274 26.69 9.53 -5.70
C GLY A 274 26.26 8.50 -4.65
N ASP A 275 25.56 8.94 -3.60
CA ASP A 275 25.04 8.05 -2.55
C ASP A 275 24.12 6.94 -3.10
N CYS A 276 23.33 7.23 -4.14
CA CYS A 276 22.46 6.23 -4.77
C CYS A 276 23.26 5.22 -5.60
N ILE A 277 24.32 5.67 -6.26
CA ILE A 277 25.25 4.81 -7.00
C ILE A 277 25.94 3.86 -6.03
N GLU A 278 26.52 4.40 -4.94
CA GLU A 278 27.21 3.62 -3.92
C GLU A 278 26.27 2.58 -3.26
N ALA A 279 25.03 2.97 -2.95
CA ALA A 279 24.03 2.05 -2.39
C ALA A 279 23.70 0.91 -3.37
N ALA A 280 23.54 1.20 -4.66
CA ALA A 280 23.24 0.19 -5.68
C ALA A 280 24.41 -0.77 -5.91
N GLU A 281 25.64 -0.27 -5.93
CA GLU A 281 26.85 -1.08 -6.05
C GLU A 281 27.05 -2.01 -4.85
N LYS A 282 26.82 -1.51 -3.62
CA LYS A 282 26.84 -2.34 -2.42
C LYS A 282 25.79 -3.45 -2.47
N ALA A 283 24.57 -3.14 -2.91
CA ALA A 283 23.51 -4.14 -3.03
C ALA A 283 23.83 -5.22 -4.09
N ALA A 284 24.48 -4.84 -5.19
CA ALA A 284 24.86 -5.77 -6.26
C ALA A 284 26.04 -6.71 -5.88
N ALA A 285 26.77 -6.40 -4.80
CA ALA A 285 27.88 -7.19 -4.31
C ALA A 285 27.50 -8.26 -3.27
N LEU A 286 26.23 -8.27 -2.83
CA LEU A 286 25.66 -9.29 -1.94
C LEU A 286 25.41 -10.61 -2.70
#